data_AF-A0AAU8LYZ6-F1
#
_entry.id   AF-A0AAU8LYZ6-F1
#
_cell.length_a   1.000
_cell.length_b   1.000
_cell.length_c   1.000
_cell.angle_alpha   90.00
_cell.angle_beta   90.00
_cell.angle_gamma   90.00
#
_symmetry.space_group_name_H-M   'P 1'
#
loop_
_entity.id
_entity.type
_entity.pdbx_description
1 polymer ?
#
loop_
_entity_poly.entity_id
_entity_poly.type
_entity_poly.pdbx_seq_one_letter_code
_entity_poly.pdbx_strand_id
1 'polypeptide(L)'
;MPSISHQSIERRLDIYHTGLINARDVAELQSRLVVYGYTPNKLNQLLALYQEVFDLYLAQKTEYSEQLAATHSFKEAWKTAHTGYIRLVKLGRIIFKGDYAAFVKLTLNEERKKSFSGWLAQARTFFNALLADAALLSRYEQYGTDQDAIQAAFALVETAEQAHTAKLKETGEAQQATKERDARLDVLDSSMAEFYALARLACEDAPQLLEMLGITVKTD
;
A
#
# COMPACT_ATOMS: atom_id res chain seq x y z
N MET A 1 30.96 -6.45 12.87
CA MET A 1 30.32 -6.76 11.57
C MET A 1 28.94 -6.14 11.59
N PRO A 2 28.43 -5.52 10.50
CA PRO A 2 27.03 -5.15 10.48
C PRO A 2 26.20 -6.43 10.68
N SER A 3 25.32 -6.44 11.67
CA SER A 3 24.35 -7.53 11.87
C SER A 3 23.60 -7.78 10.56
N ILE A 4 23.37 -9.05 10.20
CA ILE A 4 22.60 -9.42 9.00
C ILE A 4 21.24 -8.70 9.01
N SER A 5 20.67 -8.46 10.19
CA SER A 5 19.43 -7.69 10.39
C SER A 5 19.45 -6.24 9.86
N HIS A 6 20.62 -5.64 9.63
CA HIS A 6 20.73 -4.29 9.05
C HIS A 6 20.76 -4.27 7.51
N GLN A 7 20.75 -5.43 6.86
CA GLN A 7 20.68 -5.54 5.41
C GLN A 7 19.22 -5.43 4.93
N SER A 8 19.01 -5.30 3.61
CA SER A 8 17.66 -5.32 3.05
C SER A 8 16.97 -6.66 3.34
N ILE A 9 15.64 -6.66 3.38
CA ILE A 9 14.85 -7.88 3.64
C ILE A 9 15.22 -8.96 2.61
N GLU A 10 15.34 -8.59 1.34
CA GLU A 10 15.72 -9.49 0.25
C GLU A 10 17.06 -10.17 0.52
N ARG A 11 18.06 -9.37 0.94
CA ARG A 11 19.39 -9.90 1.22
C ARG A 11 19.41 -10.78 2.47
N ARG A 12 18.65 -10.40 3.50
CA ARG A 12 18.48 -11.21 4.72
C ARG A 12 17.89 -12.58 4.40
N LEU A 13 16.79 -12.59 3.64
CA LEU A 13 16.11 -13.81 3.22
C LEU A 13 17.03 -14.70 2.37
N ASP A 14 17.77 -14.13 1.42
CA ASP A 14 18.76 -14.85 0.61
C ASP A 14 19.85 -15.54 1.46
N ILE A 15 20.44 -14.80 2.41
CA ILE A 15 21.45 -15.33 3.34
C ILE A 15 20.87 -16.42 4.23
N TYR A 16 19.69 -16.20 4.82
CA TYR A 16 19.06 -17.16 5.73
C TYR A 16 18.69 -18.45 5.01
N HIS A 17 18.10 -18.35 3.82
CA HIS A 17 17.75 -19.52 3.02
C HIS A 17 18.99 -20.35 2.67
N THR A 18 20.02 -19.69 2.13
CA THR A 18 21.28 -20.35 1.78
C THR A 18 21.91 -21.04 3.00
N GLY A 19 21.97 -20.35 4.13
CA GLY A 19 22.54 -20.89 5.36
C GLY A 19 21.77 -22.09 5.90
N LEU A 20 20.43 -22.03 5.92
CA LEU A 20 19.59 -23.13 6.38
C LEU A 20 19.65 -24.34 5.45
N ILE A 21 19.69 -24.14 4.13
CA ILE A 21 19.87 -25.22 3.14
C ILE A 21 21.22 -25.90 3.34
N ASN A 22 22.31 -25.14 3.46
CA ASN A 22 23.63 -25.72 3.67
C ASN A 22 23.76 -26.41 5.03
N ALA A 23 23.18 -25.85 6.09
CA ALA A 23 23.10 -26.51 7.39
C ALA A 23 22.34 -27.85 7.34
N ARG A 24 21.32 -27.95 6.46
CA ARG A 24 20.54 -29.16 6.25
C ARG A 24 21.23 -30.16 5.32
N ASP A 25 21.97 -29.73 4.31
CA ASP A 25 22.41 -30.63 3.23
C ASP A 25 23.90 -30.98 3.29
N VAL A 26 24.71 -30.20 4.01
CA VAL A 26 26.14 -30.46 4.18
C VAL A 26 26.35 -31.33 5.42
N ALA A 27 26.78 -32.58 5.21
CA ALA A 27 26.92 -33.58 6.28
C ALA A 27 27.83 -33.12 7.44
N GLU A 28 28.91 -32.39 7.15
CA GLU A 28 29.81 -31.86 8.18
C GLU A 28 29.17 -30.75 9.02
N LEU A 29 28.36 -29.88 8.41
CA LEU A 29 27.59 -28.87 9.15
C LEU A 29 26.52 -29.54 10.01
N GLN A 30 25.78 -30.52 9.47
CA GLN A 30 24.77 -31.26 10.22
C GLN A 30 25.36 -31.92 11.48
N SER A 31 26.49 -32.62 11.34
CA SER A 31 27.10 -33.36 12.45
C SER A 31 27.59 -32.44 13.57
N ARG A 32 28.00 -31.21 13.24
CA ARG A 32 28.39 -30.17 14.21
C ARG A 32 27.18 -29.50 14.86
N LEU A 33 26.19 -29.11 14.05
CA LEU A 33 25.02 -28.35 14.49
C LEU A 33 24.04 -29.18 15.34
N VAL A 34 23.94 -30.50 15.10
CA VAL A 34 23.06 -31.38 15.88
C VAL A 34 23.42 -31.43 17.37
N VAL A 35 24.71 -31.22 17.71
CA VAL A 35 25.21 -31.14 19.11
C VAL A 35 24.55 -29.98 19.87
N TYR A 36 24.17 -28.92 19.16
CA TYR A 36 23.50 -27.74 19.70
C TYR A 36 21.98 -27.74 19.48
N GLY A 37 21.40 -28.90 19.12
CA GLY A 37 19.95 -29.06 19.00
C GLY A 37 19.37 -28.73 17.61
N TYR A 38 20.20 -28.35 16.63
CA TYR A 38 19.77 -28.15 15.25
C TYR A 38 19.69 -29.49 14.50
N THR A 39 18.72 -30.30 14.92
CA THR A 39 18.35 -31.54 14.22
C THR A 39 17.76 -31.24 12.83
N PRO A 40 17.70 -32.23 11.92
CA PRO A 40 17.00 -32.07 10.64
C PRO A 40 15.56 -31.54 10.79
N ASN A 41 14.84 -31.97 11.84
CA ASN A 41 13.50 -31.46 12.13
C ASN A 41 13.51 -29.98 12.51
N LYS A 42 14.44 -29.53 13.35
CA LYS A 42 14.55 -28.11 13.73
C LYS A 42 14.93 -27.23 12.55
N LEU A 43 15.83 -27.69 11.68
CA LEU A 43 16.21 -26.99 10.45
C LEU A 43 15.03 -26.90 9.48
N ASN A 44 14.24 -27.96 9.32
CA ASN A 44 13.01 -27.93 8.52
C ASN A 44 11.96 -26.97 9.08
N GLN A 45 11.84 -26.85 10.41
CA GLN A 45 10.97 -25.84 11.04
C GLN A 45 11.43 -24.41 10.74
N LEU A 46 12.74 -24.15 10.76
CA LEU A 46 13.29 -22.83 10.39
C LEU A 46 13.09 -22.53 8.90
N LEU A 47 13.23 -23.53 8.02
CA LEU A 47 12.93 -23.39 6.59
C LEU A 47 11.45 -23.10 6.34
N ALA A 48 10.54 -23.73 7.10
CA ALA A 48 9.11 -23.43 7.03
C ALA A 48 8.81 -22.00 7.49
N LEU A 49 9.44 -21.55 8.59
CA LEU A 49 9.34 -20.16 9.06
C LEU A 49 9.88 -19.17 8.03
N TYR A 50 11.01 -19.48 7.40
CA TYR A 50 11.57 -18.71 6.30
C TYR A 50 10.58 -18.58 5.14
N GLN A 51 9.98 -19.70 4.71
CA GLN A 51 9.02 -19.70 3.61
C GLN A 51 7.80 -18.83 3.93
N GLU A 52 7.27 -18.92 5.16
CA GLU A 52 6.17 -18.08 5.60
C GLU A 52 6.52 -16.58 5.53
N VAL A 53 7.72 -16.18 5.98
CA VAL A 53 8.19 -14.78 5.85
C VAL A 53 8.32 -14.38 4.38
N PHE A 54 8.85 -15.27 3.55
CA PHE A 54 9.02 -15.01 2.12
C PHE A 54 7.67 -14.78 1.43
N ASP A 55 6.67 -15.60 1.74
CA ASP A 55 5.31 -15.46 1.20
C ASP A 55 4.67 -14.15 1.67
N LEU A 56 4.81 -13.78 2.96
CA LEU A 56 4.35 -12.49 3.49
C LEU A 56 5.07 -11.29 2.85
N TYR A 57 6.37 -11.43 2.56
CA TYR A 57 7.13 -10.42 1.84
C TYR A 57 6.60 -10.21 0.42
N LEU A 58 6.28 -11.29 -0.30
CA LEU A 58 5.66 -11.21 -1.64
C LEU A 58 4.25 -10.61 -1.57
N ALA A 59 3.41 -11.06 -0.63
CA ALA A 59 2.07 -10.51 -0.43
C ALA A 59 2.14 -8.99 -0.18
N GLN A 60 3.01 -8.54 0.72
CA GLN A 60 3.18 -7.12 1.01
C GLN A 60 3.60 -6.30 -0.23
N LYS A 61 4.43 -6.85 -1.13
CA LYS A 61 4.80 -6.16 -2.38
C LYS A 61 3.60 -6.00 -3.32
N THR A 62 2.75 -7.03 -3.42
CA THR A 62 1.51 -7.00 -4.20
C THR A 62 0.58 -5.90 -3.68
N GLU A 63 0.27 -5.94 -2.38
CA GLU A 63 -0.63 -4.98 -1.72
C GLU A 63 -0.13 -3.54 -1.87
N TYR A 64 1.18 -3.31 -1.75
CA TYR A 64 1.76 -1.99 -1.96
C TYR A 64 1.59 -1.51 -3.42
N SER A 65 1.68 -2.41 -4.39
CA SER A 65 1.45 -2.08 -5.80
C SER A 65 -0.02 -1.71 -6.07
N GLU A 66 -0.95 -2.44 -5.45
CA GLU A 66 -2.39 -2.20 -5.56
C GLU A 66 -2.78 -0.87 -4.90
N GLN A 67 -2.22 -0.57 -3.73
CA GLN A 67 -2.36 0.73 -3.07
C GLN A 67 -1.91 1.88 -3.97
N LEU A 68 -0.76 1.74 -4.65
CA LEU A 68 -0.25 2.76 -5.56
C LEU A 68 -1.17 2.95 -6.76
N ALA A 69 -1.65 1.86 -7.36
CA ALA A 69 -2.58 1.89 -8.47
C ALA A 69 -3.90 2.58 -8.07
N ALA A 70 -4.49 2.20 -6.94
CA ALA A 70 -5.72 2.80 -6.42
C ALA A 70 -5.54 4.30 -6.09
N THR A 71 -4.37 4.68 -5.56
CA THR A 71 -4.03 6.09 -5.31
C THR A 71 -3.96 6.90 -6.58
N HIS A 72 -3.37 6.36 -7.65
CA HIS A 72 -3.32 7.02 -8.96
C HIS A 72 -4.73 7.15 -9.56
N SER A 73 -5.51 6.07 -9.57
CA SER A 73 -6.89 6.07 -10.07
C SER A 73 -7.78 7.09 -9.35
N PHE A 74 -7.68 7.18 -8.01
CA PHE A 74 -8.39 8.19 -7.24
C PHE A 74 -7.99 9.62 -7.65
N LYS A 75 -6.69 9.90 -7.79
CA LYS A 75 -6.21 11.24 -8.17
C LYS A 75 -6.74 11.67 -9.54
N GLU A 76 -6.70 10.77 -10.53
CA GLU A 76 -7.19 11.07 -11.87
C GLU A 76 -8.72 11.22 -11.91
N ALA A 77 -9.45 10.36 -11.20
CA ALA A 77 -10.91 10.48 -11.08
C ALA A 77 -11.30 11.81 -10.42
N TRP A 78 -10.65 12.18 -9.31
CA TRP A 78 -10.94 13.43 -8.62
C TRP A 78 -10.59 14.65 -9.48
N LYS A 79 -9.45 14.65 -10.17
CA LYS A 79 -9.06 15.74 -11.08
C LYS A 79 -10.07 15.93 -12.22
N THR A 80 -10.52 14.83 -12.81
CA THR A 80 -11.50 14.83 -13.89
C THR A 80 -12.85 15.38 -13.41
N ALA A 81 -13.36 14.83 -12.31
CA ALA A 81 -14.60 15.28 -11.69
C ALA A 81 -14.52 16.76 -11.25
N HIS A 82 -13.39 17.17 -10.65
CA HIS A 82 -13.16 18.54 -10.22
C HIS A 82 -13.20 19.52 -11.41
N THR A 83 -12.58 19.15 -12.54
CA THR A 83 -12.58 19.99 -13.74
C THR A 83 -13.99 20.21 -14.27
N GLY A 84 -14.79 19.13 -14.39
CA GLY A 84 -16.18 19.19 -14.82
C GLY A 84 -17.04 20.02 -13.86
N TYR A 85 -16.96 19.72 -12.56
CA TYR A 85 -17.67 20.44 -11.51
C TYR A 85 -17.35 21.94 -11.50
N ILE A 86 -16.07 22.32 -11.51
CA ILE A 86 -15.67 23.73 -11.44
C ILE A 86 -16.10 24.50 -12.70
N ARG A 87 -16.11 23.87 -13.87
CA ARG A 87 -16.66 24.49 -15.09
C ARG A 87 -18.13 24.85 -14.90
N LEU A 88 -18.95 23.94 -14.36
CA LEU A 88 -20.37 24.18 -14.10
C LEU A 88 -20.60 25.22 -13.00
N VAL A 89 -19.79 25.23 -11.94
CA VAL A 89 -19.85 26.27 -10.90
C VAL A 89 -19.52 27.65 -11.47
N LYS A 90 -18.49 27.75 -12.33
CA LYS A 90 -18.13 29.01 -12.99
C LYS A 90 -19.26 29.51 -13.89
N LEU A 91 -19.86 28.62 -14.69
CA LEU A 91 -21.01 28.96 -15.51
C LEU A 91 -22.20 29.41 -14.65
N GLY A 92 -22.50 28.68 -13.58
CA GLY A 92 -23.55 29.03 -12.61
C GLY A 92 -23.39 30.44 -12.04
N ARG A 93 -22.17 30.79 -11.62
CA ARG A 93 -21.85 32.13 -11.10
C ARG A 93 -22.09 33.25 -12.11
N ILE A 94 -21.99 32.95 -13.41
CA ILE A 94 -22.25 33.91 -14.49
C ILE A 94 -23.76 34.01 -14.74
N ILE A 95 -24.45 32.89 -14.95
CA ILE A 95 -25.85 32.86 -15.41
C ILE A 95 -26.86 33.24 -14.32
N PHE A 96 -26.50 33.05 -13.05
CA PHE A 96 -27.33 33.43 -11.89
C PHE A 96 -26.85 34.73 -11.23
N LYS A 97 -26.02 35.52 -11.91
CA LYS A 97 -25.55 36.80 -11.34
C LYS A 97 -26.74 37.69 -11.01
N GLY A 98 -26.91 38.02 -9.73
CA GLY A 98 -28.03 38.81 -9.22
C GLY A 98 -29.22 38.00 -8.69
N ASP A 99 -29.24 36.68 -8.93
CA ASP A 99 -30.18 35.75 -8.31
C ASP A 99 -29.55 35.15 -7.05
N TYR A 100 -29.77 35.83 -5.92
CA TYR A 100 -29.21 35.41 -4.64
C TYR A 100 -29.77 34.04 -4.18
N ALA A 101 -31.04 33.76 -4.47
CA ALA A 101 -31.67 32.50 -4.08
C ALA A 101 -31.00 31.32 -4.81
N ALA A 102 -30.80 31.42 -6.13
CA ALA A 102 -30.07 30.42 -6.90
C ALA A 102 -28.61 30.28 -6.45
N PHE A 103 -27.94 31.41 -6.13
CA PHE A 103 -26.56 31.40 -5.63
C PHE A 103 -26.41 30.60 -4.34
N VAL A 104 -27.28 30.82 -3.36
CA VAL A 104 -27.25 30.08 -2.09
C VAL A 104 -27.67 28.63 -2.30
N LYS A 105 -28.75 28.38 -3.05
CA LYS A 105 -29.26 27.02 -3.32
C LYS A 105 -28.22 26.13 -3.99
N LEU A 106 -27.44 26.67 -4.92
CA LEU A 106 -26.35 25.96 -5.61
C LEU A 106 -25.00 26.09 -4.88
N THR A 107 -24.96 26.69 -3.69
CA THR A 107 -23.74 26.97 -2.90
C THR A 107 -22.69 27.81 -3.64
N LEU A 108 -23.04 28.57 -4.68
CA LEU A 108 -22.11 29.30 -5.54
C LEU A 108 -21.36 30.43 -4.81
N ASN A 109 -21.94 30.91 -3.70
CA ASN A 109 -21.44 31.96 -2.82
C ASN A 109 -20.27 31.54 -1.92
N GLU A 110 -20.00 30.24 -1.75
CA GLU A 110 -18.96 29.76 -0.83
C GLU A 110 -17.57 29.63 -1.48
N GLU A 111 -16.53 29.63 -0.66
CA GLU A 111 -15.19 29.19 -1.08
C GLU A 111 -15.20 27.69 -1.37
N ARG A 112 -14.47 27.26 -2.41
CA ARG A 112 -14.34 25.84 -2.75
C ARG A 112 -13.40 25.14 -1.76
N LYS A 113 -13.84 24.04 -1.17
CA LYS A 113 -13.02 23.25 -0.25
C LYS A 113 -11.87 22.54 -0.97
N LYS A 114 -10.71 22.49 -0.30
CA LYS A 114 -9.48 21.85 -0.80
C LYS A 114 -9.38 20.37 -0.41
N SER A 115 -10.00 19.96 0.70
CA SER A 115 -10.06 18.55 1.09
C SER A 115 -11.03 17.79 0.20
N PHE A 116 -10.77 16.50 -0.04
CA PHE A 116 -11.67 15.66 -0.82
C PHE A 116 -13.08 15.58 -0.19
N SER A 117 -13.17 15.37 1.12
CA SER A 117 -14.45 15.28 1.83
C SER A 117 -15.28 16.57 1.74
N GLY A 118 -14.63 17.72 1.92
CA GLY A 118 -15.29 19.01 1.80
C GLY A 118 -15.70 19.32 0.36
N TRP A 119 -14.84 18.97 -0.61
CA TRP A 119 -15.14 19.11 -2.03
C TRP A 119 -16.34 18.23 -2.45
N LEU A 120 -16.36 16.97 -2.00
CA LEU A 120 -17.41 16.00 -2.32
C LEU A 120 -18.77 16.45 -1.78
N ALA A 121 -18.80 16.93 -0.53
CA ALA A 121 -20.02 17.47 0.07
C ALA A 121 -20.57 18.67 -0.74
N GLN A 122 -19.71 19.60 -1.14
CA GLN A 122 -20.12 20.74 -1.97
C GLN A 122 -20.56 20.32 -3.38
N ALA A 123 -19.86 19.37 -4.00
CA ALA A 123 -20.21 18.88 -5.34
C ALA A 123 -21.58 18.18 -5.33
N ARG A 124 -21.83 17.27 -4.38
CA ARG A 124 -23.12 16.59 -4.23
C ARG A 124 -24.26 17.57 -3.94
N THR A 125 -24.04 18.54 -3.05
CA THR A 125 -25.04 19.58 -2.76
C THR A 125 -25.41 20.36 -4.02
N PHE A 126 -24.40 20.79 -4.79
CA PHE A 126 -24.60 21.50 -6.05
C PHE A 126 -25.40 20.66 -7.06
N PHE A 127 -24.97 19.42 -7.35
CA PHE A 127 -25.62 18.60 -8.36
C PHE A 127 -27.03 18.18 -7.95
N ASN A 128 -27.25 17.81 -6.69
CA ASN A 128 -28.58 17.46 -6.19
C ASN A 128 -29.54 18.65 -6.27
N ALA A 129 -29.09 19.86 -5.91
CA ALA A 129 -29.90 21.06 -6.00
C ALA A 129 -30.21 21.46 -7.45
N LEU A 130 -29.24 21.30 -8.35
CA LEU A 130 -29.40 21.61 -9.77
C LEU A 130 -30.35 20.63 -10.47
N LEU A 131 -30.13 19.32 -10.29
CA LEU A 131 -30.94 18.28 -10.94
C LEU A 131 -32.38 18.19 -10.40
N ALA A 132 -32.63 18.70 -9.19
CA ALA A 132 -33.96 18.76 -8.60
C ALA A 132 -34.79 19.98 -9.04
N ASP A 133 -34.23 20.92 -9.81
CA ASP A 133 -34.90 22.17 -10.17
C ASP A 133 -34.85 22.41 -11.69
N ALA A 134 -35.99 22.18 -12.34
CA ALA A 134 -36.15 22.36 -13.77
C ALA A 134 -35.86 23.80 -14.23
N ALA A 135 -36.14 24.82 -13.42
CA ALA A 135 -35.85 26.20 -13.79
C ALA A 135 -34.34 26.47 -13.81
N LEU A 136 -33.59 25.89 -12.87
CA LEU A 136 -32.12 25.98 -12.87
C LEU A 136 -31.53 25.23 -14.06
N LEU A 137 -32.05 24.03 -14.39
CA LEU A 137 -31.61 23.25 -15.55
C LEU A 137 -31.83 24.02 -16.87
N SER A 138 -33.03 24.57 -17.08
CA SER A 138 -33.31 25.37 -18.29
C SER A 138 -32.39 26.57 -18.44
N ARG A 139 -31.90 27.15 -17.34
CA ARG A 139 -30.91 28.24 -17.38
C ARG A 139 -29.54 27.76 -17.83
N TYR A 140 -29.10 26.56 -17.45
CA TYR A 140 -27.87 25.97 -18.00
C TYR A 140 -28.02 25.58 -19.47
N GLU A 141 -29.19 25.07 -19.86
CA GLU A 141 -29.49 24.64 -21.23
C GLU A 141 -29.40 25.80 -22.24
N GLN A 142 -29.84 27.00 -21.86
CA GLN A 142 -29.68 28.24 -22.65
C GLN A 142 -28.24 28.54 -23.04
N TYR A 143 -27.25 27.98 -22.32
CA TYR A 143 -25.82 28.14 -22.58
C TYR A 143 -25.16 26.84 -23.06
N GLY A 144 -25.96 25.92 -23.63
CA GLY A 144 -25.46 24.69 -24.26
C GLY A 144 -24.99 23.62 -23.27
N THR A 145 -25.50 23.66 -22.03
CA THR A 145 -25.29 22.59 -21.05
C THR A 145 -26.64 21.98 -20.69
N ASP A 146 -26.99 20.90 -21.37
CA ASP A 146 -28.22 20.16 -21.12
C ASP A 146 -28.14 19.31 -19.83
N GLN A 147 -29.27 18.68 -19.49
CA GLN A 147 -29.37 17.81 -18.33
C GLN A 147 -28.43 16.61 -18.42
N ASP A 148 -28.26 16.01 -19.61
CA ASP A 148 -27.41 14.84 -19.82
C ASP A 148 -25.94 15.16 -19.53
N ALA A 149 -25.46 16.33 -19.97
CA ALA A 149 -24.12 16.80 -19.66
C ALA A 149 -23.91 17.03 -18.14
N ILE A 150 -24.94 17.54 -17.44
CA ILE A 150 -24.91 17.73 -15.98
C ILE A 150 -24.88 16.38 -15.26
N GLN A 151 -25.71 15.42 -15.69
CA GLN A 151 -25.73 14.07 -15.13
C GLN A 151 -24.40 13.34 -15.37
N ALA A 152 -23.81 13.46 -16.56
CA ALA A 152 -22.49 12.92 -16.85
C ALA A 152 -21.41 13.52 -15.94
N ALA A 153 -21.45 14.84 -15.70
CA ALA A 153 -20.55 15.49 -14.76
C ALA A 153 -20.76 15.02 -13.31
N PHE A 154 -22.00 14.76 -12.91
CA PHE A 154 -22.31 14.23 -11.59
C PHE A 154 -21.81 12.78 -11.43
N ALA A 155 -21.96 11.94 -12.45
CA ALA A 155 -21.45 10.57 -12.46
C ALA A 155 -19.92 10.51 -12.29
N LEU A 156 -19.18 11.52 -12.76
CA LEU A 156 -17.74 11.64 -12.49
C LEU A 156 -17.44 11.89 -11.01
N VAL A 157 -18.28 12.66 -10.30
CA VAL A 157 -18.13 12.88 -8.86
C VAL A 157 -18.34 11.57 -8.09
N GLU A 158 -19.36 10.79 -8.47
CA GLU A 158 -19.64 9.49 -7.88
C GLU A 158 -18.50 8.49 -8.15
N THR A 159 -17.96 8.49 -9.37
CA THR A 159 -16.74 7.71 -9.71
C THR A 159 -15.56 8.09 -8.82
N ALA A 160 -15.35 9.38 -8.55
CA ALA A 160 -14.27 9.84 -7.68
C ALA A 160 -14.47 9.39 -6.21
N GLU A 161 -15.70 9.34 -5.71
CA GLU A 161 -16.01 8.80 -4.38
C GLU A 161 -15.75 7.29 -4.29
N GLN A 162 -16.16 6.53 -5.30
CA GLN A 162 -15.89 5.09 -5.37
C GLN A 162 -14.38 4.82 -5.40
N ALA A 163 -13.63 5.57 -6.22
CA ALA A 163 -12.18 5.46 -6.28
C ALA A 163 -11.50 5.85 -4.95
N HIS A 164 -12.04 6.85 -4.23
CA HIS A 164 -11.55 7.21 -2.90
C HIS A 164 -11.74 6.06 -1.90
N THR A 165 -12.90 5.41 -1.93
CA THR A 165 -13.22 4.27 -1.06
C THR A 165 -12.30 3.09 -1.34
N ALA A 166 -12.10 2.74 -2.62
CA ALA A 166 -11.13 1.71 -3.01
C ALA A 166 -9.72 2.06 -2.52
N LYS A 167 -9.26 3.30 -2.74
CA LYS A 167 -7.96 3.76 -2.24
C LYS A 167 -7.78 3.63 -0.73
N LEU A 168 -8.84 3.83 0.06
CA LEU A 168 -8.79 3.63 1.52
C LEU A 168 -8.68 2.15 1.90
N LYS A 169 -9.42 1.28 1.21
CA LYS A 169 -9.36 -0.19 1.38
C LYS A 169 -7.93 -0.70 1.15
N GLU A 170 -7.38 -0.43 -0.03
CA GLU A 170 -6.03 -0.89 -0.42
C GLU A 170 -4.94 -0.29 0.50
N THR A 171 -5.15 0.93 1.02
CA THR A 171 -4.23 1.51 2.03
C THR A 171 -4.26 0.72 3.33
N GLY A 172 -5.42 0.24 3.76
CA GLY A 172 -5.56 -0.60 4.95
C GLY A 172 -4.92 -1.97 4.76
N GLU A 173 -5.14 -2.61 3.61
CA GLU A 173 -4.56 -3.93 3.29
C GLU A 173 -3.03 -3.86 3.22
N ALA A 174 -2.46 -2.86 2.54
CA ALA A 174 -1.00 -2.65 2.52
C ALA A 174 -0.39 -2.39 3.92
N GLN A 175 -1.10 -1.69 4.80
CA GLN A 175 -0.66 -1.49 6.19
C GLN A 175 -0.70 -2.80 6.99
N GLN A 176 -1.74 -3.61 6.81
CA GLN A 176 -1.88 -4.88 7.48
C GLN A 176 -0.80 -5.87 7.03
N ALA A 177 -0.59 -6.02 5.72
CA ALA A 177 0.46 -6.87 5.17
C ALA A 177 1.86 -6.45 5.64
N THR A 178 2.11 -5.15 5.78
CA THR A 178 3.36 -4.63 6.36
C THR A 178 3.55 -5.08 7.81
N LYS A 179 2.51 -4.97 8.65
CA LYS A 179 2.58 -5.40 10.06
C LYS A 179 2.79 -6.90 10.19
N GLU A 180 2.08 -7.70 9.40
CA GLU A 180 2.18 -9.17 9.43
C GLU A 180 3.58 -9.63 9.00
N ARG A 181 4.08 -9.08 7.89
CA ARG A 181 5.44 -9.35 7.42
C ARG A 181 6.47 -8.98 8.49
N ASP A 182 6.40 -7.77 9.04
CA ASP A 182 7.41 -7.28 10.00
C ASP A 182 7.41 -8.12 11.29
N ALA A 183 6.22 -8.43 11.82
CA ALA A 183 6.10 -9.28 13.00
C ALA A 183 6.69 -10.68 12.78
N ARG A 184 6.44 -11.28 11.61
CA ARG A 184 6.95 -12.62 11.31
C ARG A 184 8.44 -12.62 10.98
N LEU A 185 8.91 -11.55 10.33
CA LEU A 185 10.31 -11.33 10.03
C LEU A 185 11.15 -11.14 11.30
N ASP A 186 10.63 -10.46 12.33
CA ASP A 186 11.31 -10.31 13.63
C ASP A 186 11.50 -11.66 14.34
N VAL A 187 10.52 -12.57 14.21
CA VAL A 187 10.61 -13.94 14.73
C VAL A 187 11.70 -14.73 13.99
N LEU A 188 11.76 -14.61 12.66
CA LEU A 188 12.80 -15.25 11.86
C LEU A 188 14.18 -14.68 12.20
N ASP A 189 14.33 -13.35 12.30
CA ASP A 189 15.59 -12.70 12.67
C ASP A 189 16.10 -13.17 14.02
N SER A 190 15.23 -13.25 15.02
CA SER A 190 15.58 -13.73 16.36
C SER A 190 16.05 -15.19 16.31
N SER A 191 15.31 -16.03 15.57
CA SER A 191 15.65 -17.45 15.39
C SER A 191 16.98 -17.64 14.65
N MET A 192 17.23 -16.82 13.63
CA MET A 192 18.47 -16.86 12.85
C MET A 192 19.66 -16.30 13.63
N ALA A 193 19.45 -15.30 14.49
CA ALA A 193 20.50 -14.80 15.38
C ALA A 193 21.00 -15.90 16.34
N GLU A 194 20.07 -16.64 16.96
CA GLU A 194 20.40 -17.80 17.80
C GLU A 194 21.11 -18.90 16.99
N PHE A 195 20.57 -19.25 15.82
CA PHE A 195 21.18 -20.23 14.92
C PHE A 195 22.62 -19.86 14.57
N TYR A 196 22.87 -18.62 14.15
CA TYR A 196 24.21 -18.19 13.79
C TYR A 196 25.16 -18.06 14.99
N ALA A 197 24.66 -17.77 16.19
CA ALA A 197 25.49 -17.77 17.39
C ALA A 197 25.99 -19.19 17.71
N LEU A 198 25.09 -20.17 17.68
CA LEU A 198 25.43 -21.58 17.94
C LEU A 198 26.22 -22.20 16.81
N ALA A 199 25.97 -21.82 15.55
CA ALA A 199 26.76 -22.27 14.41
C ALA A 199 28.22 -21.81 14.50
N ARG A 200 28.47 -20.56 14.97
CA ARG A 200 29.83 -20.06 15.24
C ARG A 200 30.55 -20.90 16.28
N LEU A 201 29.86 -21.26 17.36
CA LEU A 201 30.40 -22.14 18.41
C LEU A 201 30.65 -23.56 17.87
N ALA A 202 29.79 -24.07 16.99
CA ALA A 202 29.92 -25.41 16.41
C ALA A 202 31.06 -25.57 15.39
N CYS A 203 31.52 -24.46 14.81
CA CYS A 203 32.53 -24.43 13.76
C CYS A 203 33.74 -23.55 14.12
N GLU A 204 34.04 -23.35 15.41
CA GLU A 204 35.17 -22.53 15.86
C GLU A 204 36.51 -23.00 15.28
N ASP A 205 36.66 -24.31 15.12
CA ASP A 205 37.82 -24.99 14.53
C ASP A 205 37.77 -25.09 13.00
N ALA A 206 36.65 -24.74 12.37
CA ALA A 206 36.43 -24.86 10.93
C ALA A 206 35.75 -23.59 10.34
N PRO A 207 36.46 -22.45 10.28
CA PRO A 207 35.88 -21.17 9.87
C PRO A 207 35.30 -21.16 8.45
N GLN A 208 35.83 -21.98 7.54
CA GLN A 208 35.33 -22.09 6.16
C GLN A 208 33.89 -22.64 6.10
N LEU A 209 33.47 -23.45 7.09
CA LEU A 209 32.09 -23.92 7.19
C LEU A 209 31.11 -22.78 7.51
N LEU A 210 31.57 -21.70 8.18
CA LEU A 210 30.74 -20.53 8.46
C LEU A 210 30.45 -19.72 7.19
N GLU A 211 31.38 -19.70 6.23
CA GLU A 211 31.17 -19.05 4.93
C GLU A 211 30.05 -19.74 4.14
N MET A 212 29.95 -21.07 4.24
CA MET A 212 28.84 -21.84 3.66
C MET A 212 27.50 -21.46 4.29
N LEU A 213 27.47 -20.97 5.53
CA LEU A 213 26.25 -20.50 6.19
C LEU A 213 25.89 -19.04 5.82
N GLY A 214 26.67 -18.40 4.94
CA GLY A 214 26.52 -17.00 4.58
C GLY A 214 27.11 -16.04 5.62
N ILE A 215 27.92 -16.54 6.56
CA ILE A 215 28.64 -15.71 7.54
C ILE A 215 30.00 -15.34 6.96
N THR A 216 30.23 -14.06 6.70
CA THR A 216 31.58 -13.60 6.32
C THR A 216 32.53 -13.72 7.50
N VAL A 217 33.60 -14.50 7.35
CA VAL A 217 34.72 -14.56 8.29
C VAL A 217 35.80 -13.60 7.79
N LYS A 218 36.45 -12.85 8.68
CA LYS A 218 37.64 -12.09 8.27
C LYS A 218 38.78 -13.08 8.07
N THR A 219 39.28 -13.16 6.84
CA THR A 219 40.55 -13.79 6.54
C THR A 219 41.64 -12.80 6.95
N ASP A 220 42.56 -13.23 7.82
CA ASP A 220 43.77 -12.47 8.16
C ASP A 220 44.74 -12.40 6.96
#